data_AF-A0A8S1RPQ5-F1
#
_entry.id   AF-A0A8S1RPQ5-F1
#
_cell.length_a   1.000
_cell.length_b   1.000
_cell.length_c   1.000
_cell.angle_alpha   90.00
_cell.angle_beta   90.00
_cell.angle_gamma   90.00
#
_symmetry.space_group_name_H-M   'P 1'
#
loop_
_entity.id
_entity.type
_entity.pdbx_description
1 polymer ?
#
loop_
_entity_poly.entity_id
_entity_poly.type
_entity_poly.pdbx_seq_one_letter_code
_entity_poly.pdbx_strand_id
1 'polypeptide(L)'
;MNSSNNPEMFNNVDQIGNLQLAWQKKQKRWQMDCFLEKQTFREQKGKSKDYGKIYSSIFLSKLLILNNTNTNHTFFKLENILLTKELENGILNIKIGGGYYNHDNCKQGKWIELDEGFYFKKQVTYNGEYNMKGMKIGKWNSMYCESHGQEYKQIGGGSYDQDGNQKKMNQMKGFISINKSLTMVNIICKRWKQQYCGGGSYDQDGNQKKIGKWVELDKKFSKVKQVTYNGEYNKQGMKIGMWDSMYCCSFLNTNKQIGGGLYDQDGNQKKIGKWVELDERFDQWNQVTHNCEYNMQGIKISN
;
A
#
# COMPACT_ATOMS: atom_id res chain seq x y z
N MET A 1 33.84 56.35 -17.95
CA MET A 1 34.90 55.36 -17.69
C MET A 1 34.97 55.15 -16.19
N ASN A 2 34.51 54.00 -15.70
CA ASN A 2 34.87 53.43 -14.39
C ASN A 2 34.39 51.98 -14.40
N SER A 3 35.33 51.08 -14.65
CA SER A 3 35.16 49.63 -14.62
C SER A 3 35.26 49.13 -13.17
N SER A 4 34.15 48.71 -12.58
CA SER A 4 34.14 47.99 -11.30
C SER A 4 34.24 46.49 -11.54
N ASN A 5 35.42 45.93 -11.27
CA ASN A 5 35.69 44.50 -11.21
C ASN A 5 34.95 43.87 -10.02
N ASN A 6 34.23 42.78 -10.27
CA ASN A 6 33.53 41.99 -9.25
C ASN A 6 34.17 40.59 -9.16
N PRO A 7 34.87 40.22 -8.07
CA PRO A 7 35.46 38.89 -7.93
C PRO A 7 34.77 38.10 -6.81
N GLU A 8 33.65 37.45 -7.10
CA GLU A 8 33.10 36.39 -6.22
C GLU A 8 32.58 35.22 -7.05
N MET A 9 33.50 34.32 -7.40
CA MET A 9 33.21 33.06 -8.10
C MET A 9 34.19 31.97 -7.65
N PHE A 10 34.38 31.79 -6.34
CA PHE A 10 35.04 30.60 -5.80
C PHE A 10 34.45 30.26 -4.43
N ASN A 11 33.59 29.24 -4.36
CA ASN A 11 33.34 28.37 -3.19
C ASN A 11 32.37 27.20 -3.53
N ASN A 12 32.53 26.57 -4.71
CA ASN A 12 31.71 25.43 -5.13
C ASN A 12 32.43 24.06 -4.94
N VAL A 13 33.73 24.09 -4.62
CA VAL A 13 34.56 22.87 -4.47
C VAL A 13 34.26 22.13 -3.16
N ASP A 14 34.00 22.86 -2.08
CA ASP A 14 33.70 22.26 -0.76
C ASP A 14 32.31 21.60 -0.71
N GLN A 15 31.35 22.09 -1.48
CA GLN A 15 30.02 21.48 -1.58
C GLN A 15 30.05 20.13 -2.31
N ILE A 16 30.86 20.02 -3.36
CA ILE A 16 31.04 18.77 -4.12
C ILE A 16 31.76 17.72 -3.25
N GLY A 17 32.80 18.12 -2.50
CA GLY A 17 33.49 17.23 -1.57
C GLY A 17 32.58 16.64 -0.49
N ASN A 18 31.68 17.47 0.06
CA ASN A 18 30.71 17.02 1.08
C ASN A 18 29.66 16.06 0.52
N LEU A 19 29.19 16.27 -0.71
CA LEU A 19 28.26 15.36 -1.38
C LEU A 19 28.90 14.01 -1.71
N GLN A 20 30.16 14.02 -2.16
CA GLN A 20 30.91 12.80 -2.46
C GLN A 20 31.19 11.97 -1.19
N LEU A 21 31.55 12.63 -0.09
CA LEU A 21 31.74 11.97 1.21
C LEU A 21 30.43 11.38 1.76
N ALA A 22 29.31 12.10 1.61
CA ALA A 22 27.98 11.60 2.01
C ALA A 22 27.56 10.38 1.18
N TRP A 23 27.85 10.38 -0.12
CA TRP A 23 27.59 9.23 -1.01
C TRP A 23 28.44 8.01 -0.62
N GLN A 24 29.73 8.20 -0.36
CA GLN A 24 30.62 7.12 0.10
C GLN A 24 30.18 6.52 1.45
N LYS A 25 29.71 7.35 2.39
CA LYS A 25 29.16 6.88 3.67
C LYS A 25 27.89 6.05 3.48
N LYS A 26 27.01 6.45 2.55
CA LYS A 26 25.81 5.67 2.19
C LYS A 26 26.17 4.33 1.55
N GLN A 27 27.15 4.32 0.64
CA GLN A 27 27.63 3.10 0.00
C GLN A 27 28.24 2.11 1.02
N LYS A 28 29.07 2.61 1.95
CA LYS A 28 29.64 1.77 3.03
C LYS A 28 28.57 1.22 3.97
N ARG A 29 27.57 2.03 4.34
CA ARG A 29 26.45 1.58 5.19
C ARG A 29 25.63 0.49 4.48
N TRP A 30 25.32 0.69 3.21
CA TRP A 30 24.61 -0.32 2.41
C TRP A 30 25.42 -1.63 2.27
N GLN A 31 26.73 -1.54 2.03
CA GLN A 31 27.61 -2.72 2.01
C GLN A 31 27.61 -3.47 3.36
N MET A 32 27.57 -2.74 4.47
CA MET A 32 27.47 -3.33 5.81
C MET A 32 26.10 -3.99 6.02
N ASP A 33 25.00 -3.35 5.60
CA ASP A 33 23.65 -3.92 5.70
C ASP A 33 23.53 -5.21 4.88
N CYS A 34 24.08 -5.23 3.66
CA CYS A 34 24.15 -6.45 2.83
C CYS A 34 25.06 -7.53 3.44
N PHE A 35 26.12 -7.14 4.13
CA PHE A 35 27.01 -8.09 4.83
C PHE A 35 26.30 -8.70 6.04
N LEU A 36 25.61 -7.90 6.85
CA LEU A 36 24.82 -8.36 7.99
C LEU A 36 23.69 -9.27 7.53
N GLU A 37 22.98 -8.92 6.45
CA GLU A 37 21.93 -9.78 5.87
C GLU A 37 22.49 -11.13 5.39
N LYS A 38 23.71 -11.14 4.80
CA LYS A 38 24.42 -12.38 4.44
C LYS A 38 24.83 -13.21 5.67
N GLN A 39 25.22 -12.57 6.78
CA GLN A 39 25.58 -13.28 8.03
C GLN A 39 24.33 -13.89 8.68
N THR A 40 23.24 -13.13 8.80
CA THR A 40 21.94 -13.63 9.28
C THR A 40 21.44 -14.79 8.40
N PHE A 41 21.66 -14.72 7.08
CA PHE A 41 21.34 -15.82 6.18
C PHE A 41 22.20 -17.08 6.45
N ARG A 42 23.51 -16.93 6.68
CA ARG A 42 24.41 -18.06 7.02
C ARG A 42 24.00 -18.72 8.34
N GLU A 43 23.58 -17.93 9.32
CA GLU A 43 23.07 -18.41 10.61
C GLU A 43 21.72 -19.14 10.47
N GLN A 44 20.86 -18.71 9.54
CA GLN A 44 19.55 -19.34 9.30
C GLN A 44 19.59 -20.55 8.35
N LYS A 45 20.62 -20.68 7.50
CA LYS A 45 20.81 -21.81 6.57
C LYS A 45 20.92 -23.16 7.28
N GLY A 46 21.24 -23.17 8.58
CA GLY A 46 21.20 -24.36 9.43
C GLY A 46 19.79 -24.86 9.78
N LYS A 47 18.72 -24.11 9.49
CA LYS A 47 17.35 -24.39 9.99
C LYS A 47 16.34 -24.83 8.94
N SER A 48 16.61 -24.71 7.64
CA SER A 48 15.74 -25.25 6.57
C SER A 48 16.42 -25.23 5.19
N LYS A 49 16.37 -26.36 4.46
CA LYS A 49 16.95 -26.50 3.10
C LYS A 49 16.19 -25.72 2.02
N ASP A 50 14.92 -25.35 2.27
CA ASP A 50 14.07 -24.72 1.25
C ASP A 50 14.16 -23.18 1.28
N TYR A 51 14.52 -22.61 2.42
CA TYR A 51 14.68 -21.16 2.59
C TYR A 51 15.81 -20.58 1.71
N GLY A 52 16.87 -21.36 1.47
CA GLY A 52 18.01 -20.93 0.66
C GLY A 52 17.70 -20.72 -0.82
N LYS A 53 16.73 -21.47 -1.36
CA LYS A 53 16.39 -21.44 -2.80
C LYS A 53 15.52 -20.23 -3.16
N ILE A 54 14.55 -19.91 -2.31
CA ILE A 54 13.63 -18.77 -2.49
C ILE A 54 14.40 -17.45 -2.42
N TYR A 55 15.31 -17.31 -1.45
CA TYR A 55 16.09 -16.09 -1.27
C TYR A 55 17.12 -15.88 -2.39
N SER A 56 17.71 -16.95 -2.92
CA SER A 56 18.62 -16.87 -4.07
C SER A 56 17.89 -16.38 -5.33
N SER A 57 16.64 -16.82 -5.54
CA SER A 57 15.84 -16.37 -6.68
C SER A 57 15.53 -14.87 -6.58
N ILE A 58 15.03 -14.40 -5.43
CA ILE A 58 14.73 -12.98 -5.19
C ILE A 58 15.97 -12.09 -5.31
N PHE A 59 17.12 -12.56 -4.85
CA PHE A 59 18.40 -11.84 -4.96
C PHE A 59 18.86 -11.72 -6.42
N LEU A 60 18.73 -12.78 -7.21
CA LEU A 60 19.07 -12.77 -8.64
C LEU A 60 18.11 -11.89 -9.46
N SER A 61 16.81 -11.89 -9.14
CA SER A 61 15.83 -11.00 -9.78
C SER A 61 16.16 -9.53 -9.53
N LYS A 62 16.54 -9.17 -8.29
CA LYS A 62 16.97 -7.81 -7.95
C LYS A 62 18.26 -7.39 -8.67
N LEU A 63 19.19 -8.32 -8.90
CA LEU A 63 20.43 -8.07 -9.63
C LEU A 63 20.18 -7.85 -11.14
N LEU A 64 19.24 -8.60 -11.72
CA LEU A 64 18.85 -8.49 -13.14
C LEU A 64 18.09 -7.20 -13.45
N ILE A 65 17.25 -6.72 -12.53
CA ILE A 65 16.51 -5.44 -12.66
C ILE A 65 17.46 -4.23 -12.73
N LEU A 66 18.62 -4.29 -12.08
CA LEU A 66 19.61 -3.21 -12.10
C LEU A 66 20.40 -3.12 -13.42
N ASN A 67 20.46 -4.20 -14.20
CA ASN A 67 21.28 -4.27 -15.41
C ASN A 67 20.52 -3.95 -16.71
N ASN A 68 19.20 -3.81 -16.68
CA ASN A 68 18.39 -3.58 -17.88
C ASN A 68 17.53 -2.33 -17.75
N THR A 69 18.13 -1.18 -18.02
CA THR A 69 17.42 0.09 -18.17
C THR A 69 17.29 0.44 -19.64
N ASN A 70 16.48 -0.32 -20.39
CA ASN A 70 15.79 0.23 -21.55
C ASN A 70 14.63 -0.64 -22.05
N THR A 71 13.50 0.03 -22.29
CA THR A 71 12.25 -0.40 -22.94
C THR A 71 11.18 -1.12 -22.09
N ASN A 72 10.10 -0.38 -21.79
CA ASN A 72 8.90 -0.81 -21.06
C ASN A 72 7.97 -1.73 -21.86
N HIS A 73 8.17 -1.91 -23.18
CA HIS A 73 7.21 -2.63 -24.03
C HIS A 73 7.52 -4.14 -24.16
N THR A 74 8.76 -4.55 -23.87
CA THR A 74 9.22 -5.95 -23.81
C THR A 74 8.86 -6.61 -22.46
N PHE A 75 8.49 -5.78 -21.48
CA PHE A 75 8.25 -6.16 -20.08
C PHE A 75 7.05 -7.10 -19.90
N PHE A 76 5.90 -6.79 -20.51
CA PHE A 76 4.69 -7.61 -20.39
C PHE A 76 4.75 -8.95 -21.13
N LYS A 77 5.59 -9.04 -22.18
CA LYS A 77 5.75 -10.28 -22.96
C LYS A 77 6.73 -11.24 -22.27
N LEU A 78 7.76 -10.70 -21.61
CA LEU A 78 8.74 -11.49 -20.85
C LEU A 78 8.20 -11.99 -19.51
N GLU A 79 7.35 -11.24 -18.80
CA GLU A 79 6.68 -11.74 -17.58
C GLU A 79 5.85 -12.99 -17.87
N ASN A 80 5.06 -12.99 -18.95
CA ASN A 80 4.25 -14.15 -19.33
C ASN A 80 5.08 -15.36 -19.80
N ILE A 81 6.25 -15.13 -20.42
CA ILE A 81 7.16 -16.19 -20.90
C ILE A 81 8.02 -16.78 -19.75
N LEU A 82 8.45 -15.96 -18.78
CA LEU A 82 9.17 -16.46 -17.60
C LEU A 82 8.26 -17.27 -16.68
N LEU A 83 7.01 -16.81 -16.48
CA LEU A 83 6.00 -17.56 -15.73
C LEU A 83 5.72 -18.93 -16.35
N THR A 84 5.74 -19.05 -17.69
CA THR A 84 5.52 -20.34 -18.36
C THR A 84 6.71 -21.31 -18.24
N LYS A 85 7.95 -20.82 -18.24
CA LYS A 85 9.13 -21.69 -18.05
C LYS A 85 9.32 -22.15 -16.59
N GLU A 86 8.92 -21.37 -15.59
CA GLU A 86 8.94 -21.82 -14.19
C GLU A 86 7.80 -22.81 -13.87
N LEU A 87 6.70 -22.80 -14.63
CA LEU A 87 5.60 -23.75 -14.53
C LEU A 87 5.98 -25.18 -14.97
N GLU A 88 6.97 -25.34 -15.87
CA GLU A 88 7.47 -26.66 -16.30
C GLU A 88 8.25 -27.41 -15.20
N ASN A 89 8.75 -26.70 -14.18
CA ASN A 89 9.58 -27.29 -13.11
C ASN A 89 8.79 -27.73 -11.85
N GLY A 90 7.46 -27.79 -11.91
CA GLY A 90 6.64 -28.51 -10.92
C GLY A 90 6.54 -27.91 -9.51
N ILE A 91 6.95 -26.65 -9.30
CA ILE A 91 7.03 -26.05 -7.95
C ILE A 91 5.85 -25.15 -7.58
N LEU A 92 4.97 -24.77 -8.52
CA LEU A 92 3.80 -23.96 -8.17
C LEU A 92 2.61 -24.28 -9.07
N ASN A 93 1.62 -25.00 -8.54
CA ASN A 93 0.29 -25.10 -9.15
C ASN A 93 -0.45 -23.77 -8.99
N ILE A 94 0.01 -22.72 -9.68
CA ILE A 94 -0.75 -21.47 -9.80
C ILE A 94 -1.96 -21.77 -10.67
N LYS A 95 -3.13 -21.94 -10.04
CA LYS A 95 -4.41 -21.86 -10.76
C LYS A 95 -4.67 -20.40 -11.14
N ILE A 96 -4.15 -20.00 -12.30
CA ILE A 96 -4.61 -18.79 -12.98
C ILE A 96 -6.07 -18.97 -13.38
N GLY A 97 -6.89 -17.92 -13.18
CA GLY A 97 -8.34 -17.98 -13.44
C GLY A 97 -8.63 -18.42 -14.87
N GLY A 98 -9.45 -19.47 -15.01
CA GLY A 98 -9.85 -20.01 -16.31
C GLY A 98 -10.99 -19.24 -16.98
N GLY A 99 -11.36 -19.70 -18.19
CA GLY A 99 -12.52 -19.22 -18.97
C GLY A 99 -12.12 -18.43 -20.21
N TYR A 100 -13.12 -17.96 -20.97
CA TYR A 100 -12.94 -17.03 -22.09
C TYR A 100 -14.02 -15.95 -22.06
N TYR A 101 -13.71 -14.81 -22.68
CA TYR A 101 -14.68 -13.74 -22.90
C TYR A 101 -15.29 -13.91 -24.30
N ASN A 102 -16.60 -13.68 -24.42
CA ASN A 102 -17.26 -13.63 -25.72
C ASN A 102 -17.07 -12.25 -26.40
N HIS A 103 -17.69 -12.06 -27.56
CA HIS A 103 -17.63 -10.80 -28.32
C HIS A 103 -18.25 -9.59 -27.60
N ASP A 104 -19.12 -9.83 -26.61
CA ASP A 104 -19.71 -8.81 -25.75
C ASP A 104 -18.91 -8.56 -24.46
N ASN A 105 -17.71 -9.12 -24.34
CA ASN A 105 -16.89 -9.12 -23.11
C ASN A 105 -17.57 -9.78 -21.90
N CYS A 106 -18.51 -10.71 -22.13
CA CYS A 106 -19.10 -11.53 -21.09
C CYS A 106 -18.25 -12.79 -20.83
N LYS A 107 -18.07 -13.13 -19.55
CA LYS A 107 -17.38 -14.36 -19.12
C LYS A 107 -18.16 -15.60 -19.54
N GLN A 108 -17.47 -16.64 -20.03
CA GLN A 108 -18.06 -17.93 -20.37
C GLN A 108 -17.20 -19.11 -19.87
N GLY A 109 -17.84 -20.21 -19.52
CA GLY A 109 -17.18 -21.45 -19.08
C GLY A 109 -16.78 -21.44 -17.60
N LYS A 110 -15.78 -22.24 -17.22
CA LYS A 110 -15.33 -22.39 -15.82
C LYS A 110 -14.39 -21.25 -15.41
N TRP A 111 -14.68 -20.61 -14.29
CA TRP A 111 -13.92 -19.48 -13.75
C TRP A 111 -13.49 -19.72 -12.30
N ILE A 112 -12.37 -19.07 -11.96
CA ILE A 112 -11.92 -18.87 -10.58
C ILE A 112 -11.88 -17.36 -10.39
N GLU A 113 -12.80 -16.84 -9.59
CA GLU A 113 -12.86 -15.43 -9.24
C GLU A 113 -12.13 -15.18 -7.93
N LEU A 114 -11.37 -14.08 -7.88
CA LEU A 114 -10.76 -13.65 -6.63
C LEU A 114 -11.79 -12.86 -5.82
N ASP A 115 -11.78 -13.04 -4.51
CA ASP A 115 -12.52 -12.17 -3.59
C ASP A 115 -12.06 -10.71 -3.73
N GLU A 116 -12.96 -9.76 -3.54
CA GLU A 116 -12.63 -8.32 -3.59
C GLU A 116 -11.53 -7.97 -2.57
N GLY A 117 -11.47 -8.70 -1.46
CA GLY A 117 -10.40 -8.61 -0.47
C GLY A 117 -9.24 -9.59 -0.69
N PHE A 118 -8.97 -10.07 -1.90
CA PHE A 118 -7.89 -11.03 -2.15
C PHE A 118 -6.50 -10.40 -1.93
N TYR A 119 -5.71 -10.96 -1.02
CA TYR A 119 -4.30 -10.61 -0.83
C TYR A 119 -3.52 -11.80 -0.27
N PHE A 120 -2.21 -11.65 -0.10
CA PHE A 120 -1.31 -12.75 0.28
C PHE A 120 -1.71 -13.51 1.57
N LYS A 121 -2.45 -12.89 2.51
CA LYS A 121 -2.99 -13.59 3.71
C LYS A 121 -4.50 -13.89 3.67
N LYS A 122 -5.20 -13.46 2.62
CA LYS A 122 -6.63 -13.76 2.40
C LYS A 122 -6.80 -14.23 0.97
N GLN A 123 -6.54 -15.51 0.76
CA GLN A 123 -6.63 -16.14 -0.55
C GLN A 123 -7.99 -16.84 -0.65
N VAL A 124 -9.05 -16.03 -0.78
CA VAL A 124 -10.42 -16.53 -1.01
C VAL A 124 -10.73 -16.48 -2.49
N THR A 125 -11.16 -17.61 -3.06
CA THR A 125 -11.60 -17.69 -4.45
C THR A 125 -12.99 -18.28 -4.58
N TYR A 126 -13.69 -17.92 -5.67
CA TYR A 126 -14.99 -18.46 -6.03
C TYR A 126 -14.88 -19.23 -7.32
N ASN A 127 -15.12 -20.54 -7.24
CA ASN A 127 -14.97 -21.44 -8.38
C ASN A 127 -16.36 -21.83 -8.88
N GLY A 128 -16.64 -21.59 -10.14
CA GLY A 128 -17.91 -21.98 -10.76
C GLY A 128 -17.90 -21.78 -12.26
N GLU A 129 -19.09 -21.70 -12.85
CA GLU A 129 -19.27 -21.61 -14.29
C GLU A 129 -20.20 -20.46 -14.67
N TYR A 130 -19.90 -19.84 -15.82
CA TYR A 130 -20.69 -18.80 -16.44
C TYR A 130 -21.32 -19.32 -17.74
N ASN A 131 -22.59 -18.99 -17.96
CA ASN A 131 -23.29 -19.30 -19.21
C ASN A 131 -22.94 -18.32 -20.34
N MET A 132 -23.51 -18.53 -21.53
CA MET A 132 -23.24 -17.68 -22.69
C MET A 132 -23.62 -16.20 -22.52
N LYS A 133 -24.51 -15.88 -21.58
CA LYS A 133 -24.97 -14.52 -21.26
C LYS A 133 -24.13 -13.85 -20.15
N GLY A 134 -23.04 -14.48 -19.69
CA GLY A 134 -22.23 -13.94 -18.61
C GLY A 134 -22.84 -14.08 -17.22
N MET A 135 -23.83 -14.97 -17.03
CA MET A 135 -24.47 -15.22 -15.75
C MET A 135 -23.89 -16.46 -15.07
N LYS A 136 -23.74 -16.42 -13.74
CA LYS A 136 -23.29 -17.55 -12.92
C LYS A 136 -24.31 -18.68 -13.01
N ILE A 137 -23.88 -19.90 -13.29
CA ILE A 137 -24.74 -21.08 -13.34
C ILE A 137 -24.17 -22.22 -12.51
N GLY A 138 -25.02 -23.18 -12.13
CA GLY A 138 -24.60 -24.41 -11.47
C GLY A 138 -24.04 -24.18 -10.07
N LYS A 139 -23.12 -25.05 -9.64
CA LYS A 139 -22.52 -25.00 -8.29
C LYS A 139 -21.33 -24.04 -8.27
N TRP A 140 -21.33 -23.13 -7.30
CA TRP A 140 -20.24 -22.21 -7.01
C TRP A 140 -19.65 -22.50 -5.64
N ASN A 141 -18.36 -22.79 -5.57
CA ASN A 141 -17.66 -23.11 -4.32
C ASN A 141 -16.80 -21.92 -3.88
N SER A 142 -16.94 -21.52 -2.62
CA SER A 142 -16.02 -20.58 -1.97
C SER A 142 -14.86 -21.35 -1.36
N MET A 143 -13.65 -21.08 -1.81
CA MET A 143 -12.43 -21.77 -1.41
C MET A 143 -11.54 -20.80 -0.63
N TYR A 144 -10.84 -21.28 0.39
CA TYR A 144 -9.89 -20.50 1.19
C TYR A 144 -8.56 -21.25 1.31
N CYS A 145 -7.45 -20.52 1.14
CA CYS A 145 -6.11 -20.99 1.43
C CYS A 145 -5.50 -20.12 2.55
N GLU A 146 -5.03 -20.76 3.62
CA GLU A 146 -4.51 -20.08 4.82
C GLU A 146 -3.07 -19.57 4.62
N SER A 147 -2.26 -20.27 3.85
CA SER A 147 -0.89 -19.85 3.51
C SER A 147 -0.44 -20.38 2.14
N HIS A 148 0.44 -19.66 1.45
CA HIS A 148 1.02 -20.11 0.18
C HIS A 148 1.58 -21.54 0.29
N GLY A 149 1.20 -22.40 -0.67
CA GLY A 149 1.61 -23.80 -0.73
C GLY A 149 0.67 -24.79 -0.02
N GLN A 150 -0.38 -24.31 0.67
CA GLN A 150 -1.41 -25.20 1.22
C GLN A 150 -2.56 -25.46 0.25
N GLU A 151 -3.23 -26.58 0.44
CA GLU A 151 -4.43 -26.93 -0.31
C GLU A 151 -5.60 -26.00 0.06
N TYR A 152 -6.39 -25.63 -0.96
CA TYR A 152 -7.60 -24.84 -0.78
C TYR A 152 -8.69 -25.66 -0.08
N LYS A 153 -9.26 -25.12 0.99
CA LYS A 153 -10.40 -25.72 1.72
C LYS A 153 -11.70 -25.05 1.29
N GLN A 154 -12.74 -25.83 1.02
CA GLN A 154 -14.06 -25.28 0.75
C GLN A 154 -14.65 -24.71 2.04
N ILE A 155 -14.90 -23.40 2.06
CA ILE A 155 -15.47 -22.68 3.22
C ILE A 155 -16.94 -22.30 3.04
N GLY A 156 -17.48 -22.49 1.84
CA GLY A 156 -18.87 -22.19 1.53
C GLY A 156 -19.20 -22.49 0.08
N GLY A 157 -20.37 -22.02 -0.34
CA GLY A 157 -20.81 -22.11 -1.72
C GLY A 157 -22.28 -21.74 -1.89
N GLY A 158 -22.70 -21.71 -3.14
CA GLY A 158 -24.08 -21.53 -3.56
C GLY A 158 -24.35 -22.29 -4.85
N SER A 159 -25.60 -22.29 -5.29
CA SER A 159 -25.95 -22.75 -6.63
C SER A 159 -26.83 -21.73 -7.32
N TYR A 160 -26.68 -21.66 -8.64
CA TYR A 160 -27.43 -20.77 -9.50
C TYR A 160 -28.17 -21.62 -10.53
N ASP A 161 -29.39 -21.20 -10.90
CA ASP A 161 -30.10 -21.79 -12.03
C ASP A 161 -29.51 -21.30 -13.37
N GLN A 162 -30.15 -21.70 -14.48
CA GLN A 162 -29.68 -21.33 -15.82
C GLN A 162 -29.88 -19.85 -16.15
N ASP A 163 -30.77 -19.18 -15.42
CA ASP A 163 -31.08 -17.76 -15.54
C ASP A 163 -30.25 -16.89 -14.59
N GLY A 164 -29.33 -17.49 -13.84
CA GLY A 164 -28.45 -16.78 -12.91
C GLY A 164 -29.08 -16.45 -11.57
N ASN A 165 -30.29 -16.95 -11.27
CA ASN A 165 -30.90 -16.73 -9.98
C ASN A 165 -30.28 -17.67 -8.94
N GLN A 166 -29.93 -17.11 -7.79
CA GLN A 166 -29.38 -17.89 -6.69
C GLN A 166 -30.45 -18.80 -6.10
N LYS A 167 -30.22 -20.11 -6.13
CA LYS A 167 -31.07 -21.08 -5.43
C LYS A 167 -30.78 -20.99 -3.94
N LYS A 168 -31.80 -20.70 -3.13
CA LYS A 168 -31.69 -20.75 -1.66
C LYS A 168 -31.28 -22.16 -1.25
N MET A 169 -30.05 -22.32 -0.82
CA MET A 169 -29.61 -23.57 -0.22
C MET A 169 -30.16 -23.63 1.21
N ASN A 170 -30.84 -24.72 1.55
CA ASN A 170 -31.20 -25.02 2.94
C ASN A 170 -29.92 -24.97 3.77
N GLN A 171 -29.85 -24.02 4.70
CA GLN A 171 -28.66 -23.75 5.51
C GLN A 171 -28.09 -25.07 6.05
N MET A 172 -26.85 -25.40 5.68
CA MET A 172 -26.13 -26.51 6.30
C MET A 172 -25.96 -26.18 7.78
N LYS A 173 -26.79 -26.80 8.63
CA LYS A 173 -26.78 -26.69 10.10
C LYS A 173 -25.51 -27.23 10.78
N GLY A 174 -24.41 -27.47 10.05
CA GLY A 174 -23.17 -28.06 10.57
C GLY A 174 -22.02 -27.07 10.86
N PHE A 175 -22.15 -25.79 10.50
CA PHE A 175 -21.05 -24.82 10.59
C PHE A 175 -20.94 -24.14 11.97
N ILE A 176 -20.92 -24.91 13.07
CA ILE A 176 -20.64 -24.36 14.43
C ILE A 176 -19.13 -24.34 14.74
N SER A 177 -18.30 -25.11 14.02
CA SER A 177 -16.87 -25.21 14.35
C SER A 177 -15.97 -24.09 13.75
N ILE A 178 -16.49 -23.25 12.84
CA ILE A 178 -15.69 -22.18 12.20
C ILE A 178 -15.68 -20.88 13.02
N ASN A 179 -16.50 -20.77 14.08
CA ASN A 179 -16.59 -19.51 14.83
C ASN A 179 -15.27 -19.02 15.44
N LYS A 180 -14.32 -19.92 15.76
CA LYS A 180 -12.98 -19.51 16.24
C LYS A 180 -12.10 -18.91 15.12
N SER A 181 -12.16 -19.42 13.90
CA SER A 181 -11.42 -18.82 12.76
C SER A 181 -12.16 -17.60 12.19
N LEU A 182 -13.49 -17.56 12.23
CA LEU A 182 -14.29 -16.39 11.88
C LEU A 182 -14.11 -15.24 12.87
N THR A 183 -13.88 -15.48 14.17
CA THR A 183 -13.45 -14.40 15.07
C THR A 183 -12.08 -13.85 14.69
N MET A 184 -11.13 -14.70 14.26
CA MET A 184 -9.83 -14.26 13.77
C MET A 184 -9.93 -13.53 12.43
N VAL A 185 -10.74 -14.02 11.49
CA VAL A 185 -10.99 -13.40 10.18
C VAL A 185 -11.84 -12.13 10.33
N ASN A 186 -12.72 -12.01 11.32
CA ASN A 186 -13.42 -10.77 11.64
C ASN A 186 -12.50 -9.76 12.35
N ILE A 187 -11.59 -10.21 13.22
CA ILE A 187 -10.55 -9.37 13.81
C ILE A 187 -9.60 -8.88 12.71
N ILE A 188 -9.20 -9.74 11.77
CA ILE A 188 -8.34 -9.40 10.63
C ILE A 188 -9.10 -8.55 9.59
N CYS A 189 -10.34 -8.89 9.20
CA CYS A 189 -11.11 -8.07 8.25
C CYS A 189 -11.52 -6.71 8.82
N LYS A 190 -11.76 -6.59 10.14
CA LYS A 190 -11.86 -5.28 10.81
C LYS A 190 -10.52 -4.52 10.82
N ARG A 191 -9.38 -5.24 10.79
CA ARG A 191 -8.01 -4.69 10.76
C ARG A 191 -7.58 -4.11 9.40
N TRP A 192 -8.20 -4.51 8.29
CA TRP A 192 -7.77 -4.10 6.94
C TRP A 192 -8.81 -3.28 6.14
N LYS A 193 -10.01 -3.03 6.70
CA LYS A 193 -10.96 -2.06 6.15
C LYS A 193 -10.60 -0.60 6.43
N GLN A 194 -9.52 -0.32 7.17
CA GLN A 194 -9.02 1.04 7.37
C GLN A 194 -7.92 1.40 6.37
N GLN A 195 -8.17 1.19 5.06
CA GLN A 195 -7.50 2.07 4.11
C GLN A 195 -8.04 3.46 4.40
N TYR A 196 -7.21 4.32 5.01
CA TYR A 196 -7.57 5.71 5.23
C TYR A 196 -7.77 6.35 3.86
N CYS A 197 -9.02 6.50 3.45
CA CYS A 197 -9.39 7.35 2.35
C CYS A 197 -9.38 8.79 2.90
N GLY A 198 -8.70 9.69 2.20
CA GLY A 198 -8.97 11.11 2.41
C GLY A 198 -10.42 11.39 2.06
N GLY A 199 -11.06 12.29 2.80
CA GLY A 199 -12.48 12.57 2.58
C GLY A 199 -13.06 13.61 3.53
N GLY A 200 -14.17 14.19 3.09
CA GLY A 200 -14.98 15.15 3.82
C GLY A 200 -16.12 15.63 2.94
N SER A 201 -16.73 16.76 3.29
CA SER A 201 -17.83 17.35 2.52
C SER A 201 -17.32 18.37 1.51
N TYR A 202 -18.07 18.52 0.42
CA TYR A 202 -17.88 19.56 -0.59
C TYR A 202 -19.09 20.50 -0.57
N ASP A 203 -18.89 21.74 -1.03
CA ASP A 203 -19.98 22.68 -1.26
C ASP A 203 -20.98 22.16 -2.31
N GLN A 204 -22.25 22.54 -2.16
CA GLN A 204 -23.31 22.16 -3.11
C GLN A 204 -23.28 23.03 -4.38
N ASP A 205 -22.53 24.14 -4.36
CA ASP A 205 -22.45 25.13 -5.44
C ASP A 205 -21.63 24.63 -6.65
N GLY A 206 -21.20 23.38 -6.66
CA GLY A 206 -20.50 22.74 -7.78
C GLY A 206 -19.03 23.14 -7.95
N ASN A 207 -18.48 24.00 -7.08
CA ASN A 207 -17.08 24.44 -7.15
C ASN A 207 -16.09 23.44 -6.55
N GLN A 208 -16.58 22.33 -6.00
CA GLN A 208 -15.77 21.31 -5.33
C GLN A 208 -14.92 21.89 -4.19
N LYS A 209 -15.44 22.92 -3.50
CA LYS A 209 -14.74 23.48 -2.33
C LYS A 209 -14.96 22.57 -1.13
N LYS A 210 -13.86 22.23 -0.46
CA LYS A 210 -13.89 21.45 0.78
C LYS A 210 -14.58 22.28 1.87
N ILE A 211 -15.52 21.70 2.60
CA ILE A 211 -16.19 22.37 3.72
C ILE A 211 -16.33 21.42 4.91
N GLY A 212 -16.33 21.99 6.12
CA GLY A 212 -16.48 21.23 7.36
C GLY A 212 -15.31 20.29 7.63
N LYS A 213 -15.58 19.20 8.35
CA LYS A 213 -14.55 18.24 8.79
C LYS A 213 -13.95 17.48 7.61
N TRP A 214 -12.64 17.31 7.65
CA TRP A 214 -11.87 16.70 6.58
C TRP A 214 -10.71 15.85 7.10
N VAL A 215 -10.40 14.81 6.32
CA VAL A 215 -9.19 13.99 6.43
C VAL A 215 -8.40 14.16 5.14
N GLU A 216 -7.22 14.77 5.22
CA GLU A 216 -6.28 14.86 4.11
C GLU A 216 -5.21 13.78 4.19
N LEU A 217 -4.79 13.27 3.03
CA LEU A 217 -3.65 12.37 2.95
C LEU A 217 -2.36 13.17 2.74
N ASP A 218 -1.28 12.73 3.38
CA ASP A 218 0.04 13.30 3.12
C ASP A 218 0.45 13.15 1.64
N LYS A 219 1.21 14.11 1.12
CA LYS A 219 1.68 14.05 -0.27
C LYS A 219 2.53 12.81 -0.55
N LYS A 220 3.21 12.28 0.46
CA LYS A 220 4.01 11.04 0.38
C LYS A 220 3.24 9.83 0.95
N PHE A 221 1.90 9.88 0.98
CA PHE A 221 1.08 8.80 1.49
C PHE A 221 1.34 7.51 0.69
N SER A 222 1.68 6.44 1.40
CA SER A 222 2.01 5.14 0.82
C SER A 222 1.71 4.02 1.81
N LYS A 223 1.89 2.77 1.38
CA LYS A 223 1.71 1.60 2.26
C LYS A 223 2.56 1.65 3.54
N VAL A 224 3.74 2.28 3.47
CA VAL A 224 4.70 2.41 4.59
C VAL A 224 4.64 3.76 5.31
N LYS A 225 4.01 4.77 4.68
CA LYS A 225 3.84 6.12 5.24
C LYS A 225 2.37 6.50 5.19
N GLN A 226 1.65 6.21 6.25
CA GLN A 226 0.22 6.50 6.36
C GLN A 226 0.00 7.69 7.30
N VAL A 227 0.40 8.88 6.85
CA VAL A 227 0.15 10.14 7.56
C VAL A 227 -1.11 10.79 7.01
N THR A 228 -2.00 11.19 7.90
CA THR A 228 -3.23 11.92 7.58
C THR A 228 -3.33 13.20 8.40
N TYR A 229 -4.01 14.21 7.87
CA TYR A 229 -4.25 15.48 8.54
C TYR A 229 -5.75 15.68 8.73
N ASN A 230 -6.18 15.79 9.98
CA ASN A 230 -7.59 15.91 10.34
C ASN A 230 -7.87 17.33 10.79
N GLY A 231 -8.88 17.97 10.23
CA GLY A 231 -9.27 19.31 10.66
C GLY A 231 -10.53 19.79 9.97
N GLU A 232 -10.71 21.11 9.94
CA GLU A 232 -11.92 21.74 9.40
C GLU A 232 -11.61 22.79 8.33
N TYR A 233 -12.48 22.85 7.33
CA TYR A 233 -12.52 23.87 6.30
C TYR A 233 -13.72 24.80 6.52
N ASN A 234 -13.51 26.10 6.33
CA ASN A 234 -14.60 27.08 6.28
C ASN A 234 -15.36 27.01 4.95
N LYS A 235 -16.43 27.81 4.80
CA LYS A 235 -17.27 27.86 3.59
C LYS A 235 -16.52 28.31 2.33
N GLN A 236 -15.36 28.95 2.49
CA GLN A 236 -14.50 29.42 1.40
C GLN A 236 -13.47 28.37 0.96
N GLY A 237 -13.42 27.19 1.60
CA GLY A 237 -12.43 26.16 1.29
C GLY A 237 -11.07 26.38 1.96
N MET A 238 -11.01 27.18 3.02
CA MET A 238 -9.79 27.49 3.76
C MET A 238 -9.73 26.71 5.07
N LYS A 239 -8.56 26.17 5.42
CA LYS A 239 -8.31 25.50 6.69
C LYS A 239 -8.48 26.48 7.85
N ILE A 240 -9.22 26.08 8.87
CA ILE A 240 -9.44 26.83 10.10
C ILE A 240 -9.29 25.91 11.31
N GLY A 241 -9.06 26.51 12.48
CA GLY A 241 -9.10 25.79 13.75
C GLY A 241 -7.99 24.75 13.91
N MET A 242 -8.23 23.79 14.81
CA MET A 242 -7.25 22.77 15.16
C MET A 242 -7.11 21.75 14.03
N TRP A 243 -5.86 21.43 13.69
CA TRP A 243 -5.51 20.41 12.72
C TRP A 243 -4.54 19.40 13.32
N ASP A 244 -4.94 18.14 13.37
CA ASP A 244 -4.15 17.04 13.94
C ASP A 244 -3.43 16.26 12.84
N SER A 245 -2.13 16.01 13.03
CA SER A 245 -1.36 15.07 12.20
C SER A 245 -1.43 13.69 12.84
N MET A 246 -2.03 12.74 12.15
CA MET A 246 -2.21 11.37 12.62
C MET A 246 -1.34 10.42 11.79
N TYR A 247 -0.65 9.50 12.47
CA TYR A 247 0.10 8.43 11.83
C TYR A 247 -0.50 7.07 12.17
N CYS A 248 -0.85 6.33 11.12
CA CYS A 248 -1.28 4.95 11.22
C CYS A 248 -0.08 4.03 11.01
N CYS A 249 0.35 3.35 12.07
CA CYS A 249 1.32 2.28 11.94
C CYS A 249 0.60 0.99 11.53
N SER A 250 0.88 0.50 10.32
CA SER A 250 0.25 -0.71 9.76
C SER A 250 0.44 -1.96 10.64
N PHE A 251 1.52 -2.01 11.43
CA PHE A 251 1.79 -3.12 12.35
C PHE A 251 0.91 -3.06 13.61
N LEU A 252 0.75 -1.87 14.20
CA LEU A 252 0.04 -1.68 15.46
C LEU A 252 -1.47 -1.47 15.30
N ASN A 253 -1.94 -1.13 14.09
CA ASN A 253 -3.35 -0.84 13.82
C ASN A 253 -3.93 0.21 14.78
N THR A 254 -3.11 1.21 15.12
CA THR A 254 -3.46 2.33 15.97
C THR A 254 -3.10 3.62 15.27
N ASN A 255 -3.99 4.61 15.38
CA ASN A 255 -3.69 5.97 14.98
C ASN A 255 -3.05 6.67 16.17
N LYS A 256 -1.85 7.21 15.96
CA LYS A 256 -1.18 8.04 16.94
C LYS A 256 -1.19 9.48 16.43
N GLN A 257 -1.62 10.41 17.27
CA GLN A 257 -1.39 11.84 17.02
C GLN A 257 0.11 12.10 17.14
N ILE A 258 0.72 12.56 16.07
CA ILE A 258 2.16 12.80 15.95
C ILE A 258 2.50 14.27 15.74
N GLY A 259 1.48 15.10 15.55
CA GLY A 259 1.65 16.54 15.53
C GLY A 259 0.36 17.27 15.19
N GLY A 260 0.49 18.48 14.67
CA GLY A 260 -0.65 19.37 14.44
C GLY A 260 -0.45 20.76 15.02
N GLY A 261 -1.50 21.57 14.93
CA GLY A 261 -1.56 22.91 15.49
C GLY A 261 -2.78 23.69 15.03
N LEU A 262 -2.80 24.98 15.33
CA LEU A 262 -3.95 25.86 15.09
C LEU A 262 -3.76 26.69 13.81
N TYR A 263 -4.76 26.69 12.94
CA TYR A 263 -4.91 27.68 11.87
C TYR A 263 -5.78 28.86 12.34
N ASP A 264 -5.56 30.03 11.74
CA ASP A 264 -6.38 31.22 11.97
C ASP A 264 -7.86 30.99 11.62
N GLN A 265 -8.76 31.67 12.34
CA GLN A 265 -10.21 31.58 12.11
C GLN A 265 -10.67 32.44 10.93
N ASP A 266 -9.85 33.43 10.55
CA ASP A 266 -10.12 34.35 9.44
C ASP A 266 -10.05 33.66 8.07
N GLY A 267 -9.57 32.41 8.03
CA GLY A 267 -9.49 31.61 6.82
C GLY A 267 -8.36 32.05 5.89
N ASN A 268 -7.27 32.63 6.40
CA ASN A 268 -6.08 32.90 5.59
C ASN A 268 -5.13 31.68 5.52
N GLN A 269 -5.50 30.56 6.17
CA GLN A 269 -4.65 29.37 6.31
C GLN A 269 -3.32 29.67 7.00
N LYS A 270 -3.29 30.67 7.88
CA LYS A 270 -2.08 31.00 8.66
C LYS A 270 -2.01 30.08 9.85
N LYS A 271 -0.89 29.38 10.01
CA LYS A 271 -0.55 28.67 11.24
C LYS A 271 -0.32 29.70 12.35
N ILE A 272 -0.92 29.50 13.52
CA ILE A 272 -0.75 30.38 14.68
C ILE A 272 -0.42 29.54 15.93
N GLY A 273 0.38 30.12 16.83
CA GLY A 273 0.76 29.49 18.09
C GLY A 273 1.68 28.28 17.92
N LYS A 274 1.57 27.33 18.85
CA LYS A 274 2.43 26.13 18.88
C LYS A 274 2.03 25.10 17.83
N TRP A 275 3.03 24.54 17.17
CA TRP A 275 2.89 23.55 16.13
C TRP A 275 3.89 22.42 16.32
N VAL A 276 3.48 21.21 16.00
CA VAL A 276 4.38 20.06 15.88
C VAL A 276 4.39 19.65 14.42
N GLU A 277 5.50 19.94 13.73
CA GLU A 277 5.69 19.64 12.31
C GLU A 277 6.44 18.33 12.11
N LEU A 278 6.17 17.64 11.01
CA LEU A 278 6.85 16.40 10.66
C LEU A 278 8.07 16.70 9.80
N ASP A 279 9.19 16.01 10.05
CA ASP A 279 10.36 16.08 9.18
C ASP A 279 10.01 15.65 7.75
N GLU A 280 10.68 16.22 6.75
CA GLU A 280 10.42 15.88 5.35
C GLU A 280 10.67 14.39 5.05
N ARG A 281 11.55 13.75 5.83
CA ARG A 281 11.87 12.33 5.78
C ARG A 281 11.05 11.52 6.80
N PHE A 282 9.98 12.09 7.35
CA PHE A 282 9.13 11.37 8.31
C PHE A 282 8.57 10.11 7.65
N ASP A 283 8.85 8.95 8.22
CA ASP A 283 8.35 7.63 7.80
C ASP A 283 8.36 6.64 8.99
N GLN A 284 8.13 5.36 8.72
CA GLN A 284 8.11 4.33 9.77
C GLN A 284 9.46 4.15 10.50
N TRP A 285 10.57 4.50 9.84
CA TRP A 285 11.94 4.36 10.34
C TRP A 285 12.51 5.67 10.89
N ASN A 286 11.96 6.80 10.47
CA ASN A 286 12.42 8.13 10.83
C ASN A 286 11.23 8.96 11.33
N GLN A 287 11.00 8.98 12.64
CA GLN A 287 9.83 9.62 13.25
C GLN A 287 10.20 10.97 13.88
N VAL A 288 11.01 11.77 13.19
CA VAL A 288 11.46 13.08 13.68
C VAL A 288 10.36 14.14 13.50
N THR A 289 10.11 14.88 14.57
CA THR A 289 9.15 15.99 14.62
C THR A 289 9.82 17.25 15.14
N HIS A 290 9.34 18.41 14.74
CA HIS A 290 9.87 19.73 15.09
C HIS A 290 8.80 20.53 15.84
N ASN A 291 9.13 21.00 17.05
CA ASN A 291 8.25 21.91 17.79
C ASN A 291 8.51 23.33 17.31
N CYS A 292 7.45 24.02 16.91
CA CYS A 292 7.52 25.30 16.24
C CYS A 292 6.54 26.27 16.91
N GLU A 293 6.81 27.57 16.85
CA GLU A 293 5.86 28.60 17.24
C GLU A 293 5.66 29.62 16.13
N TYR A 294 4.42 30.00 15.87
CA TYR A 294 4.02 30.95 14.83
C TYR A 294 3.33 32.15 15.47
N ASN A 295 3.66 33.36 15.01
CA ASN A 295 2.94 34.57 15.41
C ASN A 295 1.58 34.69 14.68
N MET A 296 0.81 35.71 15.03
CA MET A 296 -0.51 35.99 14.42
C MET A 296 -0.44 36.31 12.92
N GLN A 297 0.74 36.66 12.40
CA GLN A 297 0.97 36.89 10.98
C GLN A 297 1.30 35.59 10.22
N GLY A 298 1.42 34.45 10.91
CA GLY A 298 1.81 33.16 10.32
C GLY A 298 3.31 33.00 10.11
N ILE A 299 4.13 33.86 10.74
CA ILE A 299 5.59 33.80 10.65
C ILE A 299 6.11 32.94 11.79
N LYS A 300 6.99 31.99 11.44
CA LYS A 300 7.66 31.09 12.39
C LYS A 300 8.66 31.89 13.23
N ILE A 301 8.54 31.82 14.55
CA ILE A 301 9.36 32.56 15.52
C ILE A 301 10.47 31.70 16.10
N SER A 302 10.24 30.38 16.26
CA SER A 302 11.19 29.45 16.87
C SER A 302 11.18 28.07 16.19
N ASN A 303 12.35 27.42 16.25
CA ASN A 303 12.62 26.02 15.86
C ASN A 303 13.07 25.23 17.09
#